data_AF-A0A0N8T5G7-F1
#
_entry.id   AF-A0A0N8T5G7-F1
#
_cell.length_a   1.000
_cell.length_b   1.000
_cell.length_c   1.000
_cell.angle_alpha   90.00
_cell.angle_beta   90.00
_cell.angle_gamma   90.00
#
_symmetry.space_group_name_H-M   'P 1'
#
loop_
_entity.id
_entity.type
_entity.pdbx_description
1 polymer ?
#
loop_
_entity_poly.entity_id
_entity_poly.type
_entity_poly.pdbx_seq_one_letter_code
_entity_poly.pdbx_strand_id
1 'polypeptide(L)'
;MQKKHINVVVIVPSDRRAKYWEDIADSILNKGNIHDGIKALKKTASGLTVLVNRYDGVDLPNEACRLLVIDGLPDVRRMIDKVEEGILLGTDRSATQTTQRVEQGMGRGVRSNDDYCAVLLIGRSLTRKLYASSGSENFSVGTKAQLDLSEKVAGQIAKADLKAIWDTLLYCLNQHPNWVSASKGVLTSLTAAPASNADPVTMALRKAYDQALANNSKDIGEAIINSLPAANKVMRSYLKLRAAEYVNLYDKVESQKLVLSAANDNPRTLKPIDGIGYHKLEGQLLE
;
A
#
# COMPACT_ATOMS: atom_id res chain seq x y z
N MET A 1 -38.77 -1.78 2.37
CA MET A 1 -37.51 -1.80 1.59
C MET A 1 -37.10 -3.26 1.39
N GLN A 2 -37.00 -3.74 0.16
CA GLN A 2 -36.51 -5.11 -0.12
C GLN A 2 -35.10 -5.25 0.44
N LYS A 3 -34.85 -6.28 1.26
CA LYS A 3 -33.51 -6.66 1.71
C LYS A 3 -32.73 -7.08 0.46
N LYS A 4 -31.86 -6.22 -0.02
CA LYS A 4 -30.95 -6.57 -1.11
C LYS A 4 -29.89 -7.48 -0.52
N HIS A 5 -29.96 -8.75 -0.88
CA HIS A 5 -28.96 -9.76 -0.57
C HIS A 5 -27.70 -9.40 -1.38
N ILE A 6 -26.61 -9.06 -0.69
CA ILE A 6 -25.34 -8.68 -1.31
C ILE A 6 -24.22 -9.59 -0.82
N ASN A 7 -23.25 -9.87 -1.69
CA ASN A 7 -21.99 -10.44 -1.24
C ASN A 7 -21.10 -9.34 -0.66
N VAL A 8 -20.64 -9.59 0.56
CA VAL A 8 -19.68 -8.78 1.29
C VAL A 8 -18.36 -9.53 1.29
N VAL A 9 -17.30 -8.86 0.86
CA VAL A 9 -15.95 -9.40 0.90
C VAL A 9 -15.11 -8.58 1.84
N VAL A 10 -14.50 -9.24 2.83
CA VAL A 10 -13.63 -8.59 3.82
C VAL A 10 -12.20 -9.02 3.57
N ILE A 11 -11.31 -8.10 3.23
CA ILE A 11 -9.88 -8.37 3.12
C ILE A 11 -9.21 -8.01 4.45
N VAL A 12 -8.55 -8.99 5.06
CA VAL A 12 -7.79 -8.83 6.31
C VAL A 12 -6.30 -9.10 6.10
N PRO A 13 -5.39 -8.48 6.88
CA PRO A 13 -3.95 -8.63 6.65
C PRO A 13 -3.37 -9.96 7.15
N SER A 14 -4.06 -10.70 8.01
CA SER A 14 -3.52 -11.91 8.65
C SER A 14 -4.61 -12.85 9.14
N ASP A 15 -4.26 -14.14 9.33
CA ASP A 15 -5.15 -15.14 9.92
C ASP A 15 -5.59 -14.73 11.33
N ARG A 16 -4.71 -14.09 12.10
CA ARG A 16 -5.04 -13.54 13.42
C ARG A 16 -6.19 -12.54 13.33
N ARG A 17 -6.21 -11.67 12.31
CA ARG A 17 -7.31 -10.72 12.13
C ARG A 17 -8.56 -11.41 11.58
N ALA A 18 -8.41 -12.46 10.76
CA ALA A 18 -9.54 -13.24 10.26
C ALA A 18 -10.38 -13.85 11.38
N LYS A 19 -9.77 -14.28 12.50
CA LYS A 19 -10.47 -14.78 13.69
C LYS A 19 -11.51 -13.82 14.26
N TYR A 20 -11.34 -12.52 14.06
CA TYR A 20 -12.32 -11.52 14.52
C TYR A 20 -13.67 -11.63 13.77
N TRP A 21 -13.68 -12.24 12.58
CA TRP A 21 -14.85 -12.38 11.72
C TRP A 21 -15.43 -13.79 11.73
N GLU A 22 -14.84 -14.72 12.49
CA GLU A 22 -15.14 -16.16 12.43
C GLU A 22 -16.57 -16.50 12.88
N ASP A 23 -17.16 -15.68 13.74
CA ASP A 23 -18.53 -15.82 14.24
C ASP A 23 -19.60 -15.40 13.24
N ILE A 24 -19.25 -14.58 12.24
CA ILE A 24 -20.19 -14.02 11.26
C ILE A 24 -19.86 -14.33 9.80
N ALA A 25 -18.66 -14.84 9.51
CA ALA A 25 -18.23 -15.16 8.16
C ALA A 25 -18.80 -16.51 7.70
N ASP A 26 -19.39 -16.53 6.49
CA ASP A 26 -19.79 -17.77 5.83
C ASP A 26 -18.57 -18.56 5.33
N SER A 27 -17.48 -17.86 5.01
CA SER A 27 -16.22 -18.50 4.64
C SER A 27 -14.99 -17.65 4.94
N ILE A 28 -13.90 -18.31 5.33
CA ILE A 28 -12.57 -17.70 5.47
C ILE A 28 -11.62 -18.36 4.48
N LEU A 29 -11.12 -17.56 3.55
CA LEU A 29 -10.27 -17.99 2.45
C LEU A 29 -8.82 -17.55 2.66
N ASN A 30 -7.91 -18.52 2.60
CA ASN A 30 -6.48 -18.36 2.71
C ASN A 30 -5.76 -19.00 1.51
N LYS A 31 -4.43 -19.10 1.56
CA LYS A 31 -3.64 -19.65 0.44
C LYS A 31 -4.05 -21.07 0.04
N GLY A 32 -4.53 -21.89 0.97
CA GLY A 32 -4.86 -23.29 0.74
C GLY A 32 -6.20 -23.53 0.06
N ASN A 33 -7.19 -22.67 0.27
CA ASN A 33 -8.58 -22.90 -0.16
C ASN A 33 -9.17 -21.79 -1.06
N ILE A 34 -8.41 -20.73 -1.35
CA ILE A 34 -8.92 -19.55 -2.05
C ILE A 34 -9.53 -19.86 -3.42
N HIS A 35 -8.92 -20.74 -4.21
CA HIS A 35 -9.38 -20.98 -5.57
C HIS A 35 -10.80 -21.56 -5.60
N ASP A 36 -11.06 -22.56 -4.76
CA ASP A 36 -12.37 -23.21 -4.69
C ASP A 36 -13.38 -22.34 -3.93
N GLY A 37 -12.92 -21.60 -2.91
CA GLY A 37 -13.74 -20.64 -2.19
C GLY A 37 -14.23 -19.49 -3.08
N ILE A 38 -13.38 -18.96 -3.97
CA ILE A 38 -13.79 -17.92 -4.92
C ILE A 38 -14.77 -18.47 -5.96
N LYS A 39 -14.60 -19.72 -6.41
CA LYS A 39 -15.58 -20.37 -7.29
C LYS A 39 -16.94 -20.55 -6.61
N ALA A 40 -16.96 -20.83 -5.31
CA ALA A 40 -18.19 -20.91 -4.53
C ALA A 40 -18.84 -19.54 -4.34
N LEU A 41 -18.05 -18.51 -3.99
CA LEU A 41 -18.51 -17.13 -3.82
C LEU A 41 -19.16 -16.57 -5.10
N LYS A 42 -18.64 -16.90 -6.28
CA LYS A 42 -19.25 -16.48 -7.55
C LYS A 42 -20.63 -17.10 -7.83
N LYS A 43 -21.03 -18.11 -7.06
CA LYS A 43 -22.33 -18.80 -7.19
C LYS A 43 -23.32 -18.39 -6.09
N THR A 44 -22.90 -17.65 -5.08
CA THR A 44 -23.77 -17.19 -3.99
C THR A 44 -24.39 -15.84 -4.32
N ALA A 45 -25.65 -15.63 -3.92
CA ALA A 45 -26.34 -14.35 -4.08
C ALA A 45 -26.10 -13.39 -2.89
N SER A 46 -25.75 -13.94 -1.72
CA SER A 46 -25.31 -13.18 -0.56
C SER A 46 -24.46 -14.01 0.38
N GLY A 47 -23.61 -13.34 1.12
CA GLY A 47 -22.79 -13.91 2.18
C GLY A 47 -21.64 -12.98 2.54
N LEU A 48 -20.94 -13.29 3.63
CA LEU A 48 -19.73 -12.63 4.06
C LEU A 48 -18.55 -13.57 3.88
N THR A 49 -17.64 -13.21 2.99
CA THR A 49 -16.41 -13.98 2.74
C THR A 49 -15.19 -13.17 3.16
N VAL A 50 -14.36 -13.76 4.01
CA VAL A 50 -13.11 -13.14 4.47
C VAL A 50 -11.95 -13.66 3.64
N LEU A 51 -11.14 -12.77 3.08
CA LEU A 51 -9.92 -13.08 2.33
C LEU A 51 -8.69 -12.68 3.14
N VAL A 52 -7.82 -13.65 3.44
CA VAL A 52 -6.61 -13.41 4.22
C VAL A 52 -5.44 -13.04 3.33
N ASN A 53 -4.92 -11.83 3.50
CA ASN A 53 -3.73 -11.29 2.83
C ASN A 53 -3.78 -11.42 1.29
N ARG A 54 -4.92 -11.03 0.71
CA ARG A 54 -5.23 -11.14 -0.73
C ARG A 54 -5.67 -9.81 -1.32
N TYR A 55 -4.72 -8.88 -1.34
CA TYR A 55 -4.85 -7.57 -1.97
C TYR A 55 -4.61 -7.62 -3.50
N ASP A 56 -4.06 -8.74 -4.01
CA ASP A 56 -3.84 -9.01 -5.43
C ASP A 56 -4.39 -10.39 -5.87
N GLY A 57 -4.54 -10.58 -7.18
CA GLY A 57 -4.79 -11.90 -7.79
C GLY A 57 -6.20 -12.49 -7.65
N VAL A 58 -7.16 -11.74 -7.09
CA VAL A 58 -8.56 -12.21 -6.94
C VAL A 58 -9.48 -11.40 -7.87
N ASP A 59 -10.38 -12.11 -8.56
CA ASP A 59 -11.34 -11.56 -9.48
C ASP A 59 -12.77 -11.72 -8.95
N LEU A 60 -13.40 -10.61 -8.55
CA LEU A 60 -14.74 -10.57 -7.96
C LEU A 60 -15.65 -9.62 -8.74
N PRO A 61 -16.16 -10.02 -9.91
CA PRO A 61 -16.99 -9.15 -10.73
C PRO A 61 -18.45 -9.11 -10.25
N ASN A 62 -19.12 -7.99 -10.49
CA ASN A 62 -20.58 -7.86 -10.38
C ASN A 62 -21.12 -8.24 -8.99
N GLU A 63 -22.03 -9.22 -8.96
CA GLU A 63 -22.71 -9.66 -7.74
C GLU A 63 -21.77 -10.40 -6.78
N ALA A 64 -20.60 -10.87 -7.24
CA ALA A 64 -19.63 -11.55 -6.38
C ALA A 64 -19.05 -10.63 -5.30
N CYS A 65 -19.07 -9.31 -5.50
CA CYS A 65 -18.65 -8.34 -4.49
C CYS A 65 -19.34 -6.99 -4.72
N ARG A 66 -20.39 -6.69 -3.94
CA ARG A 66 -21.04 -5.36 -3.93
C ARG A 66 -20.53 -4.48 -2.80
N LEU A 67 -20.06 -5.09 -1.71
CA LEU A 67 -19.42 -4.39 -0.61
C LEU A 67 -18.05 -5.01 -0.34
N LEU A 68 -17.01 -4.23 -0.54
CA LEU A 68 -15.64 -4.57 -0.17
C LEU A 68 -15.29 -3.88 1.13
N VAL A 69 -14.78 -4.62 2.10
CA VAL A 69 -14.26 -4.09 3.37
C VAL A 69 -12.76 -4.39 3.41
N ILE A 70 -11.93 -3.37 3.52
CA ILE A 70 -10.50 -3.52 3.82
C ILE A 70 -10.33 -3.27 5.31
N ASP A 71 -10.11 -4.35 6.06
CA ASP A 71 -9.99 -4.32 7.51
C ASP A 71 -8.53 -4.45 7.96
N GLY A 72 -7.93 -3.28 8.19
CA GLY A 72 -6.55 -3.15 8.61
C GLY A 72 -5.59 -2.86 7.46
N LEU A 73 -4.37 -2.50 7.85
CA LEU A 73 -3.34 -2.12 6.91
C LEU A 73 -2.81 -3.35 6.15
N PRO A 74 -2.73 -3.32 4.81
CA PRO A 74 -2.16 -4.42 4.03
C PRO A 74 -0.75 -4.80 4.49
N ASP A 75 -0.56 -6.05 4.87
CA ASP A 75 0.75 -6.55 5.29
C ASP A 75 1.65 -6.81 4.08
N VAL A 76 2.96 -6.65 4.26
CA VAL A 76 3.94 -6.95 3.23
C VAL A 76 4.23 -8.44 3.20
N ARG A 77 4.27 -9.03 2.00
CA ARG A 77 4.37 -10.49 1.84
C ARG A 77 5.78 -11.02 2.05
N ARG A 78 6.81 -10.32 1.56
CA ARG A 78 8.19 -10.79 1.65
C ARG A 78 8.85 -10.19 2.89
N MET A 79 9.67 -10.99 3.56
CA MET A 79 10.40 -10.54 4.74
C MET A 79 11.38 -9.41 4.43
N ILE A 80 11.99 -9.44 3.23
CA ILE A 80 12.86 -8.35 2.78
C ILE A 80 12.10 -7.02 2.66
N ASP A 81 10.90 -7.05 2.08
CA ASP A 81 10.07 -5.85 1.96
C ASP A 81 9.65 -5.30 3.34
N LYS A 82 9.48 -6.16 4.37
CA LYS A 82 9.23 -5.72 5.76
C LYS A 82 10.42 -4.99 6.35
N VAL A 83 11.64 -5.46 6.09
CA VAL A 83 12.87 -4.78 6.49
C VAL A 83 12.96 -3.41 5.80
N GLU A 84 12.66 -3.36 4.50
CA GLU A 84 12.64 -2.11 3.73
C GLU A 84 11.60 -1.12 4.25
N GLU A 85 10.38 -1.58 4.58
CA GLU A 85 9.35 -0.71 5.17
C GLU A 85 9.80 -0.13 6.52
N GLY A 86 10.53 -0.91 7.32
CA GLY A 86 11.13 -0.44 8.57
C GLY A 86 12.22 0.63 8.34
N ILE A 87 13.07 0.45 7.34
CA ILE A 87 14.11 1.41 6.96
C ILE A 87 13.48 2.70 6.44
N LEU A 88 12.52 2.58 5.51
CA LEU A 88 11.86 3.68 4.79
C LEU A 88 10.72 4.35 5.57
N LEU A 89 10.51 3.97 6.83
CA LEU A 89 9.40 4.47 7.62
C LEU A 89 9.43 6.01 7.72
N GLY A 90 8.33 6.64 7.30
CA GLY A 90 8.18 8.10 7.31
C GLY A 90 8.63 8.80 6.02
N THR A 91 9.00 8.04 4.99
CA THR A 91 9.26 8.59 3.64
C THR A 91 8.01 8.57 2.78
N ASP A 92 7.95 9.46 1.78
CA ASP A 92 6.89 9.46 0.77
C ASP A 92 6.81 8.13 0.04
N ARG A 93 7.96 7.49 -0.25
CA ARG A 93 8.01 6.16 -0.88
C ARG A 93 7.23 5.10 -0.09
N SER A 94 7.36 5.09 1.24
CA SER A 94 6.60 4.17 2.10
C SER A 94 5.10 4.48 2.10
N ALA A 95 4.73 5.77 2.06
CA ALA A 95 3.34 6.20 1.94
C ALA A 95 2.76 5.77 0.58
N THR A 96 3.43 6.08 -0.54
CA THR A 96 3.02 5.71 -1.90
C THR A 96 2.84 4.20 -2.05
N GLN A 97 3.79 3.38 -1.57
CA GLN A 97 3.67 1.91 -1.61
C GLN A 97 2.47 1.39 -0.79
N THR A 98 2.14 2.05 0.31
CA THR A 98 0.97 1.70 1.11
C THR A 98 -0.32 2.07 0.36
N THR A 99 -0.40 3.31 -0.12
CA THR A 99 -1.55 3.82 -0.87
C THR A 99 -1.83 2.96 -2.10
N GLN A 100 -0.80 2.62 -2.89
CA GLN A 100 -0.93 1.74 -4.04
C GLN A 100 -1.46 0.35 -3.66
N ARG A 101 -1.03 -0.23 -2.54
CA ARG A 101 -1.55 -1.54 -2.07
C ARG A 101 -3.03 -1.45 -1.68
N VAL A 102 -3.43 -0.36 -1.02
CA VAL A 102 -4.83 -0.10 -0.68
C VAL A 102 -5.66 0.07 -1.95
N GLU A 103 -5.21 0.93 -2.87
CA GLU A 103 -5.86 1.17 -4.16
C GLU A 103 -6.00 -0.10 -5.01
N GLN A 104 -4.96 -0.93 -5.06
CA GLN A 104 -5.03 -2.24 -5.72
C GLN A 104 -6.04 -3.18 -5.07
N GLY A 105 -6.16 -3.14 -3.73
CA GLY A 105 -7.19 -3.85 -3.00
C GLY A 105 -8.59 -3.36 -3.37
N MET A 106 -8.78 -2.03 -3.44
CA MET A 106 -10.04 -1.38 -3.83
C MET A 106 -10.44 -1.76 -5.26
N GLY A 107 -9.49 -1.75 -6.20
CA GLY A 107 -9.69 -2.11 -7.61
C GLY A 107 -10.07 -3.58 -7.85
N ARG A 108 -10.19 -4.41 -6.80
CA ARG A 108 -10.71 -5.78 -6.93
C ARG A 108 -12.23 -5.85 -7.01
N GLY A 109 -12.94 -4.85 -6.45
CA GLY A 109 -14.40 -4.79 -6.45
C GLY A 109 -15.02 -4.10 -7.66
N VAL A 110 -14.22 -3.40 -8.49
CA VAL A 110 -14.73 -2.65 -9.66
C VAL A 110 -13.84 -2.95 -10.85
N ARG A 111 -14.40 -3.54 -11.91
CA ARG A 111 -13.64 -3.99 -13.10
C ARG A 111 -14.04 -3.35 -14.42
N SER A 112 -15.26 -2.85 -14.55
CA SER A 112 -15.75 -2.18 -15.77
C SER A 112 -16.42 -0.86 -15.42
N ASN A 113 -16.58 0.00 -16.41
CA ASN A 113 -17.26 1.30 -16.26
C ASN A 113 -18.73 1.17 -15.83
N ASP A 114 -19.32 -0.02 -16.00
CA ASP A 114 -20.70 -0.34 -15.65
C ASP A 114 -20.83 -1.10 -14.33
N ASP A 115 -19.71 -1.52 -13.73
CA ASP A 115 -19.70 -2.19 -12.43
C ASP A 115 -19.57 -1.18 -11.29
N TYR A 116 -20.15 -1.52 -10.14
CA TYR A 116 -20.15 -0.67 -8.95
C TYR A 116 -20.03 -1.51 -7.69
N CYS A 117 -19.22 -0.99 -6.76
CA CYS A 117 -18.97 -1.58 -5.46
C CYS A 117 -18.81 -0.44 -4.45
N ALA A 118 -19.37 -0.59 -3.27
CA ALA A 118 -19.03 0.26 -2.14
C ALA A 118 -17.76 -0.30 -1.48
N VAL A 119 -16.84 0.57 -1.07
CA VAL A 119 -15.62 0.17 -0.37
C VAL A 119 -15.55 0.83 1.00
N LEU A 120 -15.38 0.04 2.05
CA LEU A 120 -15.16 0.49 3.42
C LEU A 120 -13.71 0.24 3.82
N LEU A 121 -13.03 1.30 4.25
CA LEU A 121 -11.67 1.22 4.78
C LEU A 121 -11.76 1.33 6.31
N ILE A 122 -11.44 0.26 7.02
CA ILE A 122 -11.54 0.22 8.48
C ILE A 122 -10.20 -0.14 9.13
N GLY A 123 -10.00 0.37 10.35
CA GLY A 123 -8.81 0.10 11.16
C GLY A 123 -7.90 1.31 11.33
N ARG A 124 -7.51 1.58 12.58
CA ARG A 124 -6.74 2.77 12.98
C ARG A 124 -5.42 2.94 12.24
N SER A 125 -4.69 1.85 12.02
CA SER A 125 -3.40 1.89 11.32
C SER A 125 -3.56 2.23 9.83
N LEU A 126 -4.63 1.74 9.20
CA LEU A 126 -4.94 2.03 7.81
C LEU A 126 -5.33 3.50 7.67
N THR A 127 -6.33 3.96 8.44
CA THR A 127 -6.79 5.35 8.38
C THR A 127 -5.67 6.33 8.72
N ARG A 128 -4.90 6.10 9.78
CA ARG A 128 -3.76 6.96 10.12
C ARG A 128 -2.73 7.05 8.99
N LYS A 129 -2.44 5.96 8.28
CA LYS A 129 -1.49 5.99 7.16
C LYS A 129 -2.05 6.72 5.93
N LEU A 130 -3.34 6.55 5.62
CA LEU A 130 -3.97 7.23 4.50
C LEU A 130 -4.08 8.75 4.72
N TYR A 131 -4.31 9.17 5.96
CA TYR A 131 -4.44 10.59 6.33
C TYR A 131 -3.12 11.26 6.74
N ALA A 132 -2.04 10.50 6.97
CA ALA A 132 -0.74 11.07 7.29
C ALA A 132 -0.07 11.62 6.02
N SER A 133 0.54 12.80 6.14
CA SER A 133 1.52 13.35 5.18
C SER A 133 1.07 13.26 3.71
N SER A 134 -0.15 13.72 3.40
CA SER A 134 -0.69 13.70 2.04
C SER A 134 -0.85 12.28 1.46
N GLY A 135 -1.07 11.26 2.30
CA GLY A 135 -1.27 9.88 1.87
C GLY A 135 -2.39 9.69 0.84
N SER A 136 -3.43 10.53 0.91
CA SER A 136 -4.52 10.63 -0.07
C SER A 136 -4.08 11.20 -1.43
N GLU A 137 -3.03 12.01 -1.47
CA GLU A 137 -2.46 12.55 -2.71
C GLU A 137 -1.71 11.49 -3.53
N ASN A 138 -1.37 10.35 -2.90
CA ASN A 138 -0.68 9.25 -3.57
C ASN A 138 -1.62 8.29 -4.33
N PHE A 139 -2.94 8.46 -4.23
CA PHE A 139 -3.89 7.70 -5.04
C PHE A 139 -3.88 8.17 -6.49
N SER A 140 -4.31 7.31 -7.42
CA SER A 140 -4.59 7.79 -8.78
C SER A 140 -5.59 8.94 -8.76
N VAL A 141 -5.53 9.80 -9.78
CA VAL A 141 -6.42 10.96 -9.91
C VAL A 141 -7.89 10.55 -9.79
N GLY A 142 -8.27 9.41 -10.38
CA GLY A 142 -9.63 8.87 -10.29
C GLY A 142 -10.02 8.42 -8.88
N THR A 143 -9.18 7.60 -8.23
CA THR A 143 -9.47 7.12 -6.87
C THR A 143 -9.46 8.26 -5.86
N LYS A 144 -8.55 9.23 -6.01
CA LYS A 144 -8.52 10.43 -5.18
C LYS A 144 -9.84 11.21 -5.30
N ALA A 145 -10.29 11.49 -6.53
CA ALA A 145 -11.52 12.25 -6.74
C ALA A 145 -12.76 11.53 -6.14
N GLN A 146 -12.79 10.19 -6.21
CA GLN A 146 -13.82 9.38 -5.55
C GLN A 146 -13.73 9.42 -4.03
N LEU A 147 -12.52 9.40 -3.45
CA LEU A 147 -12.31 9.56 -2.01
C LEU A 147 -12.77 10.95 -1.56
N ASP A 148 -12.40 12.01 -2.27
CA ASP A 148 -12.81 13.39 -1.96
C ASP A 148 -14.35 13.55 -1.97
N LEU A 149 -15.03 12.91 -2.93
CA LEU A 149 -16.49 12.87 -2.95
C LEU A 149 -17.04 12.08 -1.74
N SER A 150 -16.42 10.96 -1.41
CA SER A 150 -16.82 10.12 -0.27
C SER A 150 -16.64 10.86 1.06
N GLU A 151 -15.61 11.70 1.20
CA GLU A 151 -15.41 12.55 2.39
C GLU A 151 -16.48 13.62 2.52
N LYS A 152 -16.91 14.23 1.41
CA LYS A 152 -18.04 15.19 1.42
C LYS A 152 -19.33 14.51 1.89
N VAL A 153 -19.59 13.28 1.45
CA VAL A 153 -20.74 12.49 1.89
C VAL A 153 -20.59 12.11 3.37
N ALA A 154 -19.41 11.62 3.78
CA ALA A 154 -19.12 11.28 5.16
C ALA A 154 -19.28 12.46 6.12
N GLY A 155 -18.89 13.67 5.70
CA GLY A 155 -19.08 14.91 6.45
C GLY A 155 -20.55 15.23 6.76
N GLN A 156 -21.48 14.84 5.88
CA GLN A 156 -22.93 15.02 6.10
C GLN A 156 -23.49 14.06 7.16
N ILE A 157 -22.80 12.94 7.41
CA ILE A 157 -23.23 11.89 8.34
C ILE A 157 -22.26 11.71 9.53
N ALA A 158 -21.32 12.64 9.74
CA ALA A 158 -20.22 12.50 10.70
C ALA A 158 -20.65 12.32 12.17
N LYS A 159 -21.87 12.75 12.52
CA LYS A 159 -22.46 12.60 13.86
C LYS A 159 -23.62 11.60 13.90
N ALA A 160 -23.82 10.87 12.80
CA ALA A 160 -24.94 9.96 12.66
C ALA A 160 -24.60 8.56 13.21
N ASP A 161 -25.62 7.74 13.41
CA ASP A 161 -25.48 6.38 13.91
C ASP A 161 -25.07 5.39 12.80
N LEU A 162 -24.85 4.12 13.17
CA LEU A 162 -24.55 3.05 12.22
C LEU A 162 -25.63 2.89 11.15
N LYS A 163 -26.88 3.20 11.48
CA LYS A 163 -27.99 3.12 10.54
C LYS A 163 -27.83 4.14 9.42
N ALA A 164 -27.45 5.38 9.71
CA ALA A 164 -27.18 6.38 8.68
C ALA A 164 -26.04 5.98 7.74
N ILE A 165 -24.97 5.35 8.26
CA ILE A 165 -23.90 4.79 7.43
C ILE A 165 -24.46 3.70 6.51
N TRP A 166 -25.27 2.79 7.05
CA TRP A 166 -25.91 1.72 6.28
C TRP A 166 -26.86 2.25 5.20
N ASP A 167 -27.69 3.24 5.53
CA ASP A 167 -28.61 3.87 4.59
C ASP A 167 -27.86 4.60 3.47
N THR A 168 -26.71 5.22 3.78
CA THR A 168 -25.81 5.82 2.79
C THR A 168 -25.20 4.77 1.86
N LEU A 169 -24.73 3.65 2.40
CA LEU A 169 -24.24 2.53 1.60
C LEU A 169 -25.33 2.00 0.66
N LEU A 170 -26.55 1.81 1.16
CA LEU A 170 -27.69 1.38 0.35
C LEU A 170 -28.05 2.40 -0.73
N TYR A 171 -27.95 3.70 -0.45
CA TYR A 171 -28.17 4.75 -1.44
C TYR A 171 -27.21 4.62 -2.63
N CYS A 172 -25.93 4.35 -2.35
CA CYS A 172 -24.91 4.12 -3.37
C CYS A 172 -25.12 2.79 -4.11
N LEU A 173 -25.37 1.69 -3.38
CA LEU A 173 -25.56 0.34 -3.94
C LEU A 173 -26.88 0.14 -4.69
N ASN A 174 -27.86 1.01 -4.45
CA ASN A 174 -29.09 1.07 -5.25
C ASN A 174 -28.96 1.98 -6.46
N GLN A 175 -27.77 2.53 -6.72
CA GLN A 175 -27.48 3.40 -7.85
C GLN A 175 -28.51 4.53 -7.98
N HIS A 176 -28.82 5.20 -6.86
CA HIS A 176 -29.77 6.29 -6.89
C HIS A 176 -29.33 7.34 -7.93
N PRO A 177 -30.21 7.86 -8.81
CA PRO A 177 -29.81 8.68 -9.96
C PRO A 177 -28.90 9.87 -9.61
N ASN A 178 -29.18 10.54 -8.48
CA ASN A 178 -28.36 11.65 -7.99
C ASN A 178 -26.95 11.20 -7.58
N TRP A 179 -26.79 10.02 -6.97
CA TRP A 179 -25.48 9.46 -6.66
C TRP A 179 -24.70 9.12 -7.93
N VAL A 180 -25.35 8.44 -8.88
CA VAL A 180 -24.72 8.07 -10.15
C VAL A 180 -24.24 9.32 -10.91
N SER A 181 -25.09 10.35 -10.97
CA SER A 181 -24.75 11.64 -11.58
C SER A 181 -23.55 12.31 -10.90
N ALA A 182 -23.58 12.42 -9.56
CA ALA A 182 -22.49 13.01 -8.80
C ALA A 182 -21.16 12.23 -8.94
N SER A 183 -21.22 10.90 -8.83
CA SER A 183 -20.06 10.01 -8.92
C SER A 183 -19.42 10.05 -10.31
N LYS A 184 -20.22 9.95 -11.38
CA LYS A 184 -19.72 10.06 -12.76
C LYS A 184 -19.21 11.47 -13.08
N GLY A 185 -19.91 12.50 -12.59
CA GLY A 185 -19.53 13.90 -12.81
C GLY A 185 -18.13 14.25 -12.33
N VAL A 186 -17.74 13.74 -11.16
CA VAL A 186 -16.40 13.92 -10.59
C VAL A 186 -15.30 13.24 -11.43
N LEU A 187 -15.63 12.17 -12.15
CA LEU A 187 -14.68 11.47 -13.02
C LEU A 187 -14.57 12.11 -14.41
N THR A 188 -15.67 12.63 -14.96
CA THR A 188 -15.70 13.21 -16.32
C THR A 188 -14.86 14.49 -16.48
N SER A 189 -14.59 15.20 -15.38
CA SER A 189 -13.78 16.41 -15.38
C SER A 189 -12.27 16.14 -15.26
N LEU A 190 -11.87 14.88 -15.10
CA LEU A 190 -10.47 14.51 -14.90
C LEU A 190 -9.77 14.38 -16.26
N THR A 191 -8.71 15.16 -16.47
CA THR A 191 -7.76 14.93 -17.55
C THR A 191 -6.73 13.91 -17.08
N ALA A 192 -6.36 12.98 -17.96
CA ALA A 192 -5.28 12.04 -17.67
C ALA A 192 -4.01 12.85 -17.36
N ALA A 193 -3.43 12.66 -16.17
CA ALA A 193 -2.12 13.20 -15.88
C ALA A 193 -1.13 12.61 -16.92
N PRO A 194 -0.24 13.42 -17.51
CA PRO A 194 0.80 12.89 -18.39
C PRO A 194 1.60 11.82 -17.65
N ALA A 195 2.06 10.80 -18.39
CA ALA A 195 2.87 9.73 -17.83
C ALA A 195 3.99 10.32 -16.97
N SER A 196 3.98 9.98 -15.68
CA SER A 196 5.03 10.40 -14.75
C SER A 196 6.39 9.94 -15.29
N ASN A 197 7.35 10.86 -15.36
CA ASN A 197 8.74 10.50 -15.65
C ASN A 197 9.19 9.42 -14.66
N ALA A 198 9.89 8.40 -15.16
CA ALA A 198 10.40 7.34 -14.31
C ALA A 198 11.24 7.93 -13.16
N ASP A 199 10.92 7.53 -11.93
CA ASP A 199 11.62 7.96 -10.72
C ASP A 199 13.14 7.73 -10.88
N PRO A 200 14.00 8.76 -10.74
CA PRO A 200 15.44 8.62 -10.91
C PRO A 200 16.06 7.54 -10.02
N VAL A 201 15.54 7.37 -8.81
CA VAL A 201 15.98 6.30 -7.90
C VAL A 201 15.63 4.92 -8.48
N THR A 202 14.42 4.75 -8.98
CA THR A 202 13.99 3.50 -9.64
C THR A 202 14.84 3.20 -10.88
N MET A 203 15.18 4.21 -11.69
CA MET A 203 16.10 4.04 -12.83
C MET A 203 17.51 3.63 -12.38
N ALA A 204 18.05 4.26 -11.33
CA ALA A 204 19.37 3.93 -10.80
C ALA A 204 19.43 2.49 -10.24
N LEU A 205 18.42 2.08 -9.48
CA LEU A 205 18.29 0.72 -8.96
C LEU A 205 18.20 -0.31 -10.10
N ARG A 206 17.44 0.00 -11.15
CA ARG A 206 17.31 -0.87 -12.33
C ARG A 206 18.63 -0.99 -13.09
N LYS A 207 19.33 0.13 -13.30
CA LYS A 207 20.63 0.15 -13.98
C LYS A 207 21.66 -0.72 -13.24
N ALA A 208 21.73 -0.62 -11.92
CA ALA A 208 22.62 -1.46 -11.11
C ALA A 208 22.30 -2.96 -11.24
N TYR A 209 21.01 -3.31 -11.25
CA TYR A 209 20.57 -4.69 -11.49
C TYR A 209 21.01 -5.21 -12.88
N ASP A 210 20.78 -4.42 -13.94
CA ASP A 210 21.15 -4.81 -15.30
C ASP A 210 22.68 -4.93 -15.46
N GLN A 211 23.47 -4.04 -14.83
CA GLN A 211 24.94 -4.12 -14.80
C GLN A 211 25.44 -5.37 -14.05
N ALA A 212 24.79 -5.74 -12.94
CA ALA A 212 25.12 -6.96 -12.20
C ALA A 212 24.84 -8.22 -13.01
N LEU A 213 23.72 -8.26 -13.75
CA LEU A 213 23.42 -9.37 -14.66
C LEU A 213 24.44 -9.48 -15.81
N ALA A 214 24.91 -8.35 -16.34
CA ALA A 214 25.92 -8.30 -17.39
C ALA A 214 27.34 -8.59 -16.88
N ASN A 215 27.53 -8.80 -15.57
CA ASN A 215 28.82 -9.00 -14.91
C ASN A 215 29.83 -7.87 -15.19
N ASN A 216 29.34 -6.63 -15.36
CA ASN A 216 30.20 -5.47 -15.57
C ASN A 216 30.68 -4.90 -14.23
N SER A 217 31.70 -5.54 -13.65
CA SER A 217 32.10 -5.37 -12.25
C SER A 217 32.53 -3.95 -11.82
N LYS A 218 33.01 -3.10 -12.71
CA LYS A 218 33.63 -1.82 -12.30
C LYS A 218 32.64 -0.70 -11.98
N ASP A 219 31.43 -0.78 -12.52
CA ASP A 219 30.44 0.32 -12.46
C ASP A 219 29.16 -0.08 -11.70
N ILE A 220 29.10 -1.28 -11.12
CA ILE A 220 27.87 -1.80 -10.50
C ILE A 220 27.53 -0.97 -9.26
N GLY A 221 26.35 -0.34 -9.27
CA GLY A 221 25.86 0.46 -8.15
C GLY A 221 26.30 1.94 -8.20
N GLU A 222 27.15 2.34 -9.15
CA GLU A 222 27.58 3.75 -9.31
C GLU A 222 26.38 4.69 -9.53
N ALA A 223 25.40 4.26 -10.33
CA ALA A 223 24.16 5.02 -10.54
C ALA A 223 23.39 5.27 -9.23
N ILE A 224 23.43 4.31 -8.30
CA ILE A 224 22.81 4.46 -6.97
C ILE A 224 23.62 5.46 -6.14
N ILE A 225 24.95 5.35 -6.14
CA ILE A 225 25.84 6.26 -5.41
C ILE A 225 25.65 7.71 -5.89
N ASN A 226 25.54 7.91 -7.19
CA ASN A 226 25.32 9.23 -7.79
C ASN A 226 23.96 9.84 -7.42
N SER A 227 22.99 9.03 -6.99
CA SER A 227 21.68 9.50 -6.52
C SER A 227 21.66 9.91 -5.03
N LEU A 228 22.70 9.59 -4.25
CA LEU A 228 22.74 9.83 -2.81
C LEU A 228 22.63 11.31 -2.39
N PRO A 229 23.27 12.28 -3.07
CA PRO A 229 23.27 13.68 -2.63
C PRO A 229 21.88 14.33 -2.63
N ALA A 230 21.00 13.91 -3.54
CA ALA A 230 19.64 14.43 -3.66
C ALA A 230 18.66 13.83 -2.62
N ALA A 231 19.08 12.79 -1.88
CA ALA A 231 18.21 12.05 -0.98
C ALA A 231 18.28 12.59 0.47
N ASN A 232 17.11 12.62 1.13
CA ASN A 232 17.03 12.84 2.58
C ASN A 232 17.73 11.69 3.35
N LYS A 233 18.02 11.88 4.64
CA LYS A 233 18.76 10.89 5.46
C LYS A 233 18.20 9.46 5.36
N VAL A 234 16.88 9.30 5.44
CA VAL A 234 16.24 7.99 5.41
C VAL A 234 16.42 7.33 4.03
N MET A 235 16.08 8.04 2.95
CA MET A 235 16.26 7.54 1.59
C MET A 235 17.74 7.28 1.26
N ARG A 236 18.64 8.17 1.68
CA ARG A 236 20.07 8.03 1.49
C ARG A 236 20.61 6.80 2.20
N SER A 237 20.15 6.50 3.42
CA SER A 237 20.51 5.27 4.13
C SER A 237 20.10 4.01 3.36
N TYR A 238 18.87 3.99 2.82
CA TYR A 238 18.37 2.88 2.00
C TYR A 238 19.20 2.70 0.73
N LEU A 239 19.48 3.79 0.01
CA LEU A 239 20.27 3.76 -1.22
C LEU A 239 21.72 3.32 -0.96
N LYS A 240 22.33 3.71 0.17
CA LYS A 240 23.65 3.23 0.57
C LYS A 240 23.66 1.72 0.80
N LEU A 241 22.61 1.16 1.43
CA LEU A 241 22.50 -0.30 1.57
C LEU A 241 22.37 -1.00 0.21
N ARG A 242 21.57 -0.44 -0.71
CA ARG A 242 21.43 -0.98 -2.07
C ARG A 242 22.73 -0.91 -2.85
N ALA A 243 23.45 0.20 -2.76
CA ALA A 243 24.79 0.30 -3.33
C ALA A 243 25.73 -0.73 -2.71
N ALA A 244 25.71 -0.91 -1.39
CA ALA A 244 26.53 -1.89 -0.69
C ALA A 244 26.28 -3.33 -1.16
N GLU A 245 25.03 -3.73 -1.45
CA GLU A 245 24.69 -5.05 -2.00
C GLU A 245 25.45 -5.33 -3.31
N TYR A 246 25.50 -4.34 -4.21
CA TYR A 246 26.18 -4.45 -5.49
C TYR A 246 27.70 -4.31 -5.38
N VAL A 247 28.18 -3.33 -4.60
CA VAL A 247 29.62 -3.10 -4.37
C VAL A 247 30.26 -4.32 -3.71
N ASN A 248 29.54 -5.05 -2.85
CA ASN A 248 30.03 -6.28 -2.21
C ASN A 248 30.45 -7.38 -3.20
N LEU A 249 29.94 -7.35 -4.44
CA LEU A 249 30.29 -8.32 -5.48
C LEU A 249 31.76 -8.19 -5.92
N TYR A 250 32.38 -7.02 -5.77
CA TYR A 250 33.75 -6.76 -6.22
C TYR A 250 34.65 -6.07 -5.19
N ASP A 251 34.10 -5.31 -4.23
CA ASP A 251 34.82 -4.68 -3.13
C ASP A 251 34.05 -4.79 -1.81
N LYS A 252 34.42 -5.79 -0.99
CA LYS A 252 33.78 -6.04 0.30
C LYS A 252 34.08 -4.94 1.32
N VAL A 253 35.25 -4.31 1.26
CA VAL A 253 35.67 -3.29 2.22
C VAL A 253 34.86 -2.03 1.98
N GLU A 254 34.74 -1.60 0.74
CA GLU A 254 33.94 -0.43 0.38
C GLU A 254 32.45 -0.65 0.64
N SER A 255 31.96 -1.87 0.41
CA SER A 255 30.60 -2.26 0.80
C SER A 255 30.34 -2.07 2.30
N GLN A 256 31.24 -2.54 3.18
CA GLN A 256 31.09 -2.36 4.62
C GLN A 256 31.14 -0.88 5.04
N LYS A 257 31.95 -0.04 4.37
CA LYS A 257 31.92 1.42 4.60
C LYS A 257 30.58 2.03 4.24
N LEU A 258 29.96 1.61 3.13
CA LEU A 258 28.62 2.04 2.74
C LEU A 258 27.57 1.62 3.78
N VAL A 259 27.65 0.40 4.33
CA VAL A 259 26.76 -0.07 5.40
C VAL A 259 26.92 0.77 6.67
N LEU A 260 28.14 1.04 7.11
CA LEU A 260 28.42 1.92 8.25
C LEU A 260 27.85 3.32 8.02
N SER A 261 28.09 3.88 6.83
CA SER A 261 27.59 5.19 6.42
C SER A 261 26.06 5.24 6.35
N ALA A 262 25.39 4.13 5.99
CA ALA A 262 23.93 4.01 6.03
C ALA A 262 23.41 4.01 7.48
N ALA A 263 24.07 3.27 8.38
CA ALA A 263 23.68 3.19 9.78
C ALA A 263 23.83 4.52 10.53
N ASN A 264 24.78 5.35 10.13
CA ASN A 264 24.94 6.72 10.64
C ASN A 264 23.81 7.66 10.17
N ASP A 265 23.28 7.45 8.96
CA ASP A 265 22.15 8.22 8.45
C ASP A 265 20.81 7.77 9.08
N ASN A 266 20.67 6.46 9.34
CA ASN A 266 19.45 5.87 9.88
C ASN A 266 19.78 4.67 10.78
N PRO A 267 19.55 4.74 12.10
CA PRO A 267 19.91 3.67 13.02
C PRO A 267 19.07 2.38 12.84
N ARG A 268 17.99 2.42 12.05
CA ARG A 268 17.11 1.28 11.75
C ARG A 268 17.66 0.33 10.69
N THR A 269 18.80 0.65 10.08
CA THR A 269 19.42 -0.19 9.03
C THR A 269 20.26 -1.32 9.62
N LEU A 270 20.70 -2.21 8.72
CA LEU A 270 21.76 -3.18 8.98
C LEU A 270 23.00 -2.48 9.60
N LYS A 271 23.71 -3.21 10.47
CA LYS A 271 24.98 -2.78 11.05
C LYS A 271 26.15 -3.43 10.28
N PRO A 272 27.29 -2.74 10.16
CA PRO A 272 28.49 -3.36 9.56
C PRO A 272 28.97 -4.53 10.43
N ILE A 273 29.69 -5.47 9.83
CA ILE A 273 30.18 -6.69 10.50
C ILE A 273 31.05 -6.35 11.71
N ASP A 274 31.92 -5.35 11.58
CA ASP A 274 32.84 -4.90 12.65
C ASP A 274 32.14 -4.08 13.74
N GLY A 275 30.84 -3.83 13.62
CA GLY A 275 30.07 -3.00 14.53
C GLY A 275 30.28 -1.49 14.32
N ILE A 276 29.61 -0.70 15.15
CA ILE A 276 29.71 0.77 15.13
C ILE A 276 30.57 1.20 16.32
N GLY A 277 31.74 1.78 16.06
CA GLY A 277 32.60 2.35 17.08
C GLY A 277 31.91 3.53 17.78
N TYR A 278 31.90 3.53 19.11
CA TYR A 278 31.41 4.65 19.91
C TYR A 278 32.46 5.77 19.91
N HIS A 279 32.18 6.88 19.23
CA HIS A 279 32.95 8.11 19.38
C HIS A 279 32.29 8.99 20.44
N LYS A 280 32.94 9.12 21.60
CA LYS A 280 32.50 10.01 22.67
C LYS A 280 32.44 11.43 22.11
N LEU A 281 31.27 12.08 22.19
CA LEU A 281 31.15 13.50 21.84
C LEU A 281 31.97 14.28 22.87
N GLU A 282 33.08 14.88 22.45
CA GLU A 282 33.78 15.88 23.24
C GLU A 282 32.87 17.11 23.33
N GLY A 283 32.13 17.22 24.42
CA GLY A 283 31.43 18.46 24.75
C GLY A 283 32.48 19.54 24.98
N GLN A 284 32.45 20.59 24.17
CA GLN A 284 33.08 21.85 24.55
C GLN A 284 32.48 22.27 25.89
N LEU A 285 33.30 22.20 26.94
CA LEU A 285 33.03 22.92 28.18
C LEU A 285 32.84 24.39 27.78
N LEU A 286 31.62 24.90 27.96
CA LEU A 286 31.39 26.33 27.95
C LEU A 286 32.14 26.88 29.16
N GLU A 287 33.32 27.48 28.91
CA GLU A 287 33.95 28.43 29.84
C GLU A 287 33.14 29.73 29.88
#